data_AF-A0A7L4BCV2-F1
#
_entry.id   AF-A0A7L4BCV2-F1
#
_cell.length_a   1.000
_cell.length_b   1.000
_cell.length_c   1.000
_cell.angle_alpha   90.00
_cell.angle_beta   90.00
_cell.angle_gamma   90.00
#
_symmetry.space_group_name_H-M   'P 1'
#
loop_
_entity.id
_entity.type
_entity.pdbx_description
1 polymer ?
#
loop_
_entity_poly.entity_id
_entity_poly.type
_entity_poly.pdbx_seq_one_letter_code
_entity_poly.pdbx_strand_id
1 'polypeptide(L)' 'RNGEQLRIICEDDKHDFRLQEIRDMKEILIIKPGDEILVECNFQTLDRSGITFVNLFFYLQILHYF' A
#
# COMPACT_ATOMS: atom_id res chain seq x y z
N ARG A 1 13.70 1.32 9.12
CA ARG A 1 14.28 1.44 10.49
C ARG A 1 15.54 2.28 10.38
N ASN A 2 15.63 3.40 11.09
CA ASN A 2 16.78 4.31 10.99
C ASN A 2 17.09 4.71 9.53
N GLY A 3 16.07 4.90 8.69
CA GLY A 3 16.22 5.20 7.26
C GLY A 3 16.58 4.01 6.36
N GLU A 4 16.83 2.81 6.90
CA GLU A 4 17.09 1.61 6.11
C GLU A 4 15.80 0.80 5.87
N GLN A 5 15.56 0.40 4.62
CA GLN A 5 14.50 -0.52 4.26
C GLN A 5 14.94 -1.96 4.53
N LEU A 6 14.27 -2.61 5.49
CA LEU A 6 14.65 -3.96 5.92
C LEU A 6 14.06 -5.05 5.03
N ARG A 7 12.80 -4.88 4.60
CA ARG A 7 12.05 -5.87 3.82
C ARG A 7 10.77 -5.27 3.24
N ILE A 8 10.21 -5.96 2.24
CA ILE A 8 8.87 -5.71 1.71
C ILE A 8 7.87 -6.56 2.51
N ILE A 9 6.80 -5.93 3.01
CA ILE A 9 5.73 -6.59 3.78
C ILE A 9 4.81 -7.38 2.81
N CYS A 10 4.33 -6.67 1.80
CA CYS A 10 3.38 -7.12 0.80
C CYS A 10 3.61 -6.33 -0.49
N GLU A 11 3.38 -6.97 -1.63
CA GLU A 11 3.52 -6.39 -2.96
C GLU A 11 2.42 -6.98 -3.85
N ASP A 12 1.77 -6.13 -4.64
CA ASP A 12 0.77 -6.54 -5.63
C ASP A 12 0.90 -5.71 -6.90
N ASP A 13 1.75 -6.17 -7.80
CA ASP A 13 1.99 -5.54 -9.11
C ASP A 13 0.78 -5.64 -10.07
N LYS A 14 -0.22 -6.46 -9.71
CA LYS A 14 -1.43 -6.70 -10.50
C LYS A 14 -2.69 -6.32 -9.74
N HIS A 15 -2.56 -5.31 -8.88
CA HIS A 15 -3.67 -4.80 -8.10
C HIS A 15 -4.86 -4.41 -9.00
N ASP A 16 -6.03 -4.96 -8.70
CA ASP A 16 -7.31 -4.60 -9.32
C ASP A 16 -8.20 -3.96 -8.25
N PHE A 17 -8.52 -2.67 -8.43
CA PHE A 17 -9.33 -1.91 -7.47
C PHE A 17 -10.73 -2.51 -7.21
N ARG A 18 -11.21 -3.38 -8.11
CA ARG A 18 -12.50 -4.08 -7.99
C ARG A 18 -12.44 -5.28 -7.05
N LEU A 19 -11.24 -5.80 -6.76
CA LEU A 19 -11.04 -6.92 -5.85
C LEU A 19 -10.26 -6.44 -4.63
N GLN A 20 -10.95 -6.36 -3.49
CA GLN A 20 -10.35 -6.02 -2.21
C GLN A 20 -10.54 -7.19 -1.27
N GLU A 21 -9.43 -7.76 -0.78
CA GLU A 21 -9.45 -8.95 0.05
C GLU A 21 -8.34 -8.87 1.11
N ILE A 22 -8.59 -9.52 2.24
CA ILE A 22 -7.56 -9.72 3.25
C ILE A 22 -6.76 -10.94 2.82
N ARG A 23 -5.43 -10.80 2.73
CA ARG A 23 -4.50 -11.89 2.39
C ARG A 23 -3.62 -12.19 3.59
N ASP A 24 -3.45 -13.48 3.87
CA ASP A 24 -2.48 -13.92 4.86
C ASP A 24 -1.05 -13.64 4.37
N MET A 25 -0.21 -13.13 5.26
CA MET A 25 1.21 -12.97 4.98
C MET A 25 1.89 -14.33 4.90
N LYS A 26 2.80 -14.50 3.93
CA LYS A 26 3.61 -15.73 3.79
C LYS A 26 4.47 -16.01 5.02
N GLU A 27 4.83 -14.96 5.76
CA GLU A 27 5.72 -15.01 6.90
C GLU A 27 5.22 -14.07 7.99
N ILE A 28 5.42 -14.46 9.26
CA ILE A 28 5.17 -13.57 10.39
C ILE A 28 6.25 -12.48 10.40
N LEU A 29 5.83 -11.23 10.47
CA LEU A 29 6.71 -10.06 10.51
C LEU A 29 6.59 -9.37 11.87
N ILE A 30 7.71 -9.19 12.55
CA ILE A 30 7.75 -8.50 13.85
C ILE A 30 8.12 -7.04 13.61
N ILE A 31 7.15 -6.16 13.83
CA ILE A 31 7.34 -4.71 13.83
C ILE A 31 7.63 -4.27 15.26
N LYS A 32 8.74 -3.55 15.47
CA LYS A 32 9.15 -3.04 16.78
C LYS A 32 8.79 -1.56 16.92
N PRO A 33 8.58 -1.06 18.16
CA PRO A 33 8.44 0.37 18.39
C PRO A 33 9.63 1.15 17.79
N GLY A 34 9.32 2.24 17.09
CA GLY A 34 10.32 3.04 16.36
C GLY A 34 10.62 2.56 14.94
N ASP A 35 10.00 1.45 14.49
CA ASP A 35 10.00 1.10 13.07
C ASP A 35 9.07 2.02 12.28
N GLU A 36 9.46 2.23 11.02
CA GLU A 36 8.69 3.00 10.05
C GLU A 36 8.11 2.03 9.03
N ILE A 37 6.84 2.24 8.69
CA ILE A 37 6.12 1.50 7.66
C ILE A 37 5.96 2.43 6.47
N LEU A 38 6.39 1.97 5.30
CA LEU A 38 6.26 2.71 4.04
C LEU A 38 5.27 1.98 3.14
N VAL A 39 4.36 2.74 2.53
CA VAL A 39 3.42 2.25 1.51
C VAL A 39 3.63 3.07 0.25
N GLU A 40 3.83 2.38 -0.87
CA GLU A 40 3.93 2.98 -2.20
C GLU A 40 2.76 2.51 -3.06
N CYS A 41 2.19 3.41 -3.85
CA CYS A 41 1.11 3.12 -4.79
C CYS A 41 1.44 3.73 -6.14
N ASN A 42 1.39 2.91 -7.19
CA ASN A 42 1.60 3.35 -8.56
C ASN A 42 0.26 3.56 -9.27
N PHE A 43 0.07 4.73 -9.88
CA PHE A 43 -1.17 5.08 -10.57
C PHE A 43 -0.93 5.30 -12.06
N GLN A 44 -1.82 4.76 -12.89
CA GLN A 44 -1.87 5.08 -14.32
C GLN A 44 -3.02 6.06 -14.57
N THR A 45 -2.71 7.18 -15.22
CA THR A 45 -3.70 8.22 -15.58
C THR A 45 -3.75 8.49 -17.08
N LEU A 46 -3.19 7.59 -17.91
CA LEU A 46 -3.13 7.75 -19.38
C LEU A 46 -4.52 7.86 -20.03
N ASP A 47 -5.55 7.32 -19.39
CA ASP A 47 -6.95 7.33 -19.82
C ASP A 47 -7.75 8.52 -19.24
N ARG A 48 -7.11 9.41 -18.49
CA ARG A 48 -7.75 10.57 -17.85
C ARG A 48 -7.40 11.86 -18.57
N SER A 49 -8.42 12.70 -18.82
CA SER A 49 -8.26 14.00 -19.48
C SER A 49 -7.95 15.16 -18.52
N GLY A 50 -7.85 14.89 -17.21
CA GLY A 50 -7.69 15.91 -16.18
C GLY A 50 -6.89 15.40 -14.98
N ILE A 51 -6.53 16.33 -14.09
CA ILE A 51 -5.80 16.02 -12.86
C ILE A 51 -6.68 15.16 -11.96
N THR A 52 -6.10 14.06 -11.47
CA THR A 52 -6.75 13.21 -10.47
C THR A 52 -6.29 13.63 -9.10
N PHE A 53 -7.23 13.94 -8.22
CA PHE A 53 -6.97 14.26 -6.82
C PHE A 53 -7.27 13.05 -5.94
N VAL A 54 -6.44 12.83 -4.93
CA VAL A 54 -6.67 11.79 -3.92
C VAL A 54 -7.91 12.16 -3.10
N ASN A 55 -8.80 11.20 -2.89
CA ASN A 55 -9.99 11.38 -2.06
C ASN A 55 -9.88 10.59 -0.75
N LEU A 56 -10.84 10.84 0.15
CA LEU A 56 -10.90 10.18 1.46
C LEU A 56 -11.02 8.64 1.34
N PHE A 57 -11.71 8.15 0.31
CA PHE A 57 -11.89 6.72 0.09
C PHE A 57 -10.55 6.00 -0.13
N PHE A 58 -9.67 6.60 -0.94
CA PHE A 58 -8.34 6.05 -1.17
C PHE A 58 -7.48 6.00 0.11
N TYR A 59 -7.59 7.02 0.95
CA TYR A 59 -6.86 7.08 2.23
C TYR A 59 -7.30 5.96 3.19
N LEU A 60 -8.61 5.71 3.28
CA LEU A 60 -9.16 4.63 4.10
C LEU A 60 -8.73 3.26 3.60
N GLN A 61 -8.59 3.08 2.28
CA GLN A 61 -8.15 1.83 1.69
C GLN A 61 -6.71 1.48 2.12
N ILE A 62 -5.80 2.45 2.14
CA ILE A 62 -4.42 2.23 2.64
C ILE A 62 -4.42 1.84 4.12
N LEU A 63 -5.27 2.47 4.94
CA LEU A 63 -5.37 2.17 6.37
C LEU A 63 -6.01 0.81 6.67
N HIS A 64 -6.95 0.35 5.83
CA HIS A 64 -7.65 -0.93 6.06
C HIS A 64 -6.78 -2.15 5.77
N TYR A 65 -5.67 -1.97 5.03
CA TYR A 65 -4.68 -3.02 4.77
C TYR A 65 -3.56 -3.07 5.83
N PHE A 66 -3.58 -2.20 6.84
CA PHE A 66 -2.64 -2.18 7.97
C PHE A 66 -3.32 -2.43 9.33
#